data_AF-A0A2S7Y5V6-F1
#
_entry.id   AF-A0A2S7Y5V6-F1
#
_cell.length_a   1.000
_cell.length_b   1.000
_cell.length_c   1.000
_cell.angle_alpha   90.00
_cell.angle_beta   90.00
_cell.angle_gamma   90.00
#
_symmetry.space_group_name_H-M   'P 1'
#
loop_
_entity.id
_entity.type
_entity.pdbx_description
1 polymer ?
#
loop_
_entity_poly.entity_id
_entity_poly.type
_entity_poly.pdbx_seq_one_letter_code
_entity_poly.pdbx_strand_id
1 'polypeptide(L)'
;MAHAAAHLARIHGRRCSTIALRFKVEAMRIISEWIQNEAKALSDDMFAAVLRLLTYERQWGTESDWQVHRHGLRQMLGARGGVEALASNGRLALVAFLTTLVVRQTWFDCSNHISGLLAPQSLYTLSLITGDESAATRLRCLWFLSLSQDMEHFVLHSMETKSNILANYPHLQDALLLLLVDIEEDEINVKADGHHGADMSDGDFRRLACVFFIAILYRSSIMPPLEASSPIQGSYITCPSALFALNAHLSEYCDTWRWDVEGLYITLFTGFSSADDGIPDRDYVLGMISILRSLTCAARHGIESCLLHVMCQRSATRTEHLKNMNDS
;
A
#
# COMPACT_ATOMS: atom_id res chain seq x y z
N MET A 1 6.85 -2.38 23.21
CA MET A 1 6.89 -1.05 23.88
C MET A 1 7.17 0.09 22.90
N ALA A 2 8.19 0.00 22.04
CA ALA A 2 8.49 1.04 21.04
C ALA A 2 7.27 1.48 20.21
N HIS A 3 6.56 0.51 19.62
CA HIS A 3 5.30 0.73 18.89
C HIS A 3 4.26 1.55 19.66
N ALA A 4 3.95 1.14 20.90
CA ALA A 4 2.96 1.83 21.72
C ALA A 4 3.39 3.27 22.05
N ALA A 5 4.68 3.48 22.34
CA ALA A 5 5.23 4.80 22.63
C ALA A 5 5.25 5.73 21.40
N ALA A 6 5.44 5.18 20.19
CA ALA A 6 5.38 5.93 18.94
C ALA A 6 3.93 6.30 18.59
N HIS A 7 3.02 5.31 18.68
CA HIS A 7 1.59 5.53 18.46
C HIS A 7 1.01 6.57 19.43
N LEU A 8 1.32 6.47 20.73
CA LEU A 8 0.87 7.44 21.73
C LEU A 8 1.39 8.85 21.42
N ALA A 9 2.64 8.99 20.98
CA ALA A 9 3.18 10.28 20.59
C ALA A 9 2.42 10.89 19.41
N ARG A 10 2.06 10.06 18.42
CA ARG A 10 1.28 10.47 17.25
C ARG A 10 -0.14 10.89 17.59
N ILE A 11 -0.83 10.20 18.50
CA ILE A 11 -2.12 10.64 19.05
C ILE A 11 -2.01 12.05 19.66
N HIS A 12 -0.87 12.37 20.29
CA HIS A 12 -0.60 13.69 20.85
C HIS A 12 0.00 14.69 19.84
N GLY A 13 -0.10 14.40 18.53
CA GLY A 13 0.40 15.28 17.45
C GLY A 13 1.92 15.34 17.33
N ARG A 14 2.66 14.44 17.98
CA ARG A 14 4.13 14.38 17.91
C ARG A 14 4.56 13.36 16.86
N ARG A 15 5.44 13.78 15.95
CA ARG A 15 6.00 12.90 14.89
C ARG A 15 7.02 11.90 15.42
N CYS A 16 7.74 12.25 16.49
CA CYS A 16 8.80 11.43 17.05
C CYS A 16 8.59 11.22 18.55
N SER A 17 9.07 10.08 19.04
CA SER A 17 9.01 9.70 20.45
C SER A 17 10.38 9.24 20.92
N THR A 18 11.02 10.04 21.78
CA THR A 18 12.30 9.68 22.39
C THR A 18 12.19 8.39 23.22
N ILE A 19 11.03 8.17 23.84
CA ILE A 19 10.70 6.93 24.55
C ILE A 19 10.64 5.74 23.58
N ALA A 20 10.00 5.91 22.42
CA ALA A 20 9.96 4.85 21.40
C ALA A 20 11.36 4.50 20.90
N LEU A 21 12.19 5.52 20.63
CA LEU A 21 13.58 5.34 20.23
C LEU A 21 14.39 4.60 21.30
N ARG A 22 14.22 4.94 22.59
CA ARG A 22 14.87 4.23 23.69
C ARG A 22 14.47 2.75 23.71
N PHE A 23 13.20 2.44 23.52
CA PHE A 23 12.74 1.04 23.42
C PHE A 23 13.24 0.32 22.15
N LYS A 24 13.39 1.02 21.02
CA LYS A 24 14.02 0.46 19.79
C LYS A 24 15.48 0.10 20.07
N VAL A 25 16.25 1.02 20.66
CA VAL A 25 17.66 0.78 21.03
C VAL A 25 17.79 -0.41 21.97
N GLU A 26 16.94 -0.50 22.99
CA GLU A 26 16.96 -1.64 23.92
C GLU A 26 16.61 -2.97 23.22
N ALA A 27 15.64 -2.96 22.31
CA ALA A 27 15.32 -4.15 21.51
C ALA A 27 16.50 -4.59 20.63
N MET A 28 17.20 -3.65 19.99
CA MET A 28 18.40 -3.95 19.19
C MET A 28 19.54 -4.51 20.06
N ARG A 29 19.72 -4.01 21.28
CA ARG A 29 20.69 -4.56 22.25
C ARG A 29 20.39 -6.04 22.56
N ILE A 30 19.13 -6.35 22.91
CA ILE A 30 18.69 -7.72 23.22
C ILE A 30 18.87 -8.65 22.01
N ILE A 31 18.48 -8.20 20.81
CA ILE A 31 18.67 -8.95 19.57
C ILE A 31 20.15 -9.25 19.30
N SER A 32 21.03 -8.28 19.57
CA SER A 32 22.49 -8.46 19.42
C SER A 32 23.07 -9.45 20.43
N GLU A 33 22.46 -9.61 21.61
CA GLU A 33 22.83 -10.66 22.56
C GLU A 33 22.30 -12.03 22.12
N TRP A 34 21.08 -12.08 21.62
CA TRP A 34 20.45 -13.33 21.17
C TRP A 34 21.11 -13.92 19.94
N ILE A 35 21.61 -13.09 19.01
CA ILE A 35 22.28 -13.59 17.81
C ILE A 35 23.61 -14.30 18.11
N GLN A 36 24.24 -13.96 19.24
CA GLN A 36 25.48 -14.59 19.70
C GLN A 36 25.22 -15.88 20.51
N ASN A 37 23.96 -16.18 20.83
CA ASN A 37 23.55 -17.35 21.58
C ASN A 37 22.94 -18.40 20.63
N GLU A 38 23.62 -19.53 20.45
CA GLU A 38 23.21 -20.59 19.52
C GLU A 38 21.76 -21.06 19.73
N ALA A 39 21.29 -21.16 20.98
CA ALA A 39 19.95 -21.61 21.30
C ALA A 39 18.87 -20.54 21.00
N LYS A 40 19.24 -19.26 20.95
CA LYS A 40 18.30 -18.15 20.74
C LYS A 40 18.35 -17.56 19.34
N ALA A 41 19.49 -17.63 18.66
CA ALA A 41 19.75 -16.97 17.38
C ALA A 41 18.72 -17.30 16.29
N LEU A 42 18.19 -18.52 16.26
CA LEU A 42 17.16 -18.96 15.32
C LEU A 42 15.85 -19.35 16.01
N SER A 43 15.62 -18.91 17.25
CA SER A 43 14.38 -19.22 17.99
C SER A 43 13.18 -18.38 17.52
N ASP A 44 11.95 -18.86 17.75
CA ASP A 44 10.73 -18.11 17.44
C ASP A 44 10.69 -16.72 18.07
N ASP A 45 11.22 -16.58 19.29
CA ASP A 45 11.32 -15.29 19.99
C ASP A 45 12.15 -14.28 19.19
N MET A 46 13.28 -14.74 18.63
CA MET A 46 14.18 -13.91 17.83
C MET A 46 13.51 -13.47 16.51
N PHE A 47 12.83 -14.38 15.82
CA PHE A 47 12.04 -14.04 14.63
C PHE A 47 10.92 -13.04 14.96
N ALA A 48 10.19 -13.25 16.05
CA ALA A 48 9.13 -12.35 16.49
C ALA A 48 9.69 -10.96 16.81
N ALA A 49 10.85 -10.88 17.47
CA ALA A 49 11.51 -9.60 17.79
C ALA A 49 11.93 -8.84 16.52
N VAL A 50 12.54 -9.52 15.55
CA VAL A 50 12.96 -8.92 14.26
C VAL A 50 11.75 -8.47 13.44
N LEU A 51 10.69 -9.29 13.35
CA LEU A 51 9.44 -8.91 12.68
C LEU A 51 8.79 -7.69 13.34
N ARG A 52 8.82 -7.61 14.68
CA ARG A 52 8.32 -6.46 15.43
C ARG A 52 9.11 -5.19 15.10
N LEU A 53 10.44 -5.27 14.96
CA LEU A 53 11.26 -4.16 14.51
C LEU A 53 10.93 -3.75 13.08
N LEU A 54 10.77 -4.71 12.16
CA LEU A 54 10.34 -4.43 10.78
C LEU A 54 9.01 -3.68 10.72
N THR A 55 8.02 -4.08 11.51
CA THR A 55 6.75 -3.33 11.59
C THR A 55 6.97 -1.92 12.16
N TYR A 56 7.92 -1.73 13.07
CA TYR A 56 8.25 -0.40 13.61
C TYR A 56 8.88 0.47 12.51
N GLU A 57 9.89 -0.04 11.81
CA GLU A 57 10.59 0.73 10.78
C GLU A 57 9.67 1.12 9.63
N ARG A 58 8.75 0.24 9.26
CA ARG A 58 7.75 0.54 8.22
C ARG A 58 6.87 1.74 8.58
N GLN A 59 6.55 1.93 9.86
CA GLN A 59 5.58 2.94 10.30
C GLN A 59 6.21 4.25 10.76
N TRP A 60 7.40 4.18 11.38
CA TRP A 60 8.05 5.32 12.01
C TRP A 60 9.56 5.40 11.76
N GLY A 61 10.11 4.48 10.98
CA GLY A 61 11.53 4.42 10.66
C GLY A 61 11.83 4.90 9.25
N THR A 62 12.90 4.36 8.69
CA THR A 62 13.39 4.67 7.34
C THR A 62 13.43 3.42 6.49
N GLU A 63 13.32 3.58 5.16
CA GLU A 63 13.47 2.48 4.20
C GLU A 63 14.81 1.77 4.38
N SER A 64 15.89 2.51 4.64
CA SER A 64 17.21 1.94 4.89
C SER A 64 17.23 0.98 6.07
N ASP A 65 16.69 1.39 7.23
CA ASP A 65 16.68 0.57 8.45
C ASP A 65 15.81 -0.68 8.25
N TRP A 66 14.69 -0.52 7.56
CA TRP A 66 13.81 -1.64 7.24
C TRP A 66 14.47 -2.64 6.29
N GLN A 67 15.20 -2.18 5.27
CA GLN A 67 15.93 -3.07 4.38
C GLN A 67 17.01 -3.86 5.12
N VAL A 68 17.74 -3.22 6.05
CA VAL A 68 18.72 -3.90 6.91
C VAL A 68 18.06 -5.03 7.71
N HIS A 69 16.95 -4.74 8.40
CA HIS A 69 16.26 -5.76 9.18
C HIS A 69 15.61 -6.84 8.32
N ARG A 70 15.12 -6.49 7.12
CA ARG A 70 14.53 -7.45 6.19
C ARG A 70 15.58 -8.38 5.64
N HIS A 71 16.75 -7.85 5.29
CA HIS A 71 17.88 -8.65 4.87
C HIS A 71 18.28 -9.65 5.97
N GLY A 72 18.40 -9.19 7.21
CA GLY A 72 18.65 -10.06 8.37
C GLY A 72 17.58 -11.15 8.53
N LEU A 73 16.30 -10.80 8.44
CA LEU A 73 15.21 -11.79 8.49
C LEU A 73 15.31 -12.84 7.39
N ARG A 74 15.65 -12.45 6.15
CA ARG A 74 15.83 -13.39 5.04
C ARG A 74 16.98 -14.36 5.30
N GLN A 75 18.10 -13.87 5.83
CA GLN A 75 19.22 -14.73 6.23
C GLN A 75 18.81 -15.71 7.33
N MET A 76 18.10 -15.22 8.37
CA MET A 76 17.60 -16.07 9.45
C MET A 76 16.64 -17.15 8.93
N LEU A 77 15.69 -16.79 8.06
CA LEU A 77 14.79 -17.75 7.42
C LEU A 77 15.58 -18.82 6.66
N GLY A 78 16.55 -18.42 5.84
CA GLY A 78 17.41 -19.36 5.10
C GLY A 78 18.17 -20.30 6.03
N ALA A 79 18.80 -19.76 7.08
CA ALA A 79 19.56 -20.54 8.06
C ALA A 79 18.67 -21.51 8.85
N ARG A 80 17.41 -21.17 9.09
CA ARG A 80 16.44 -22.03 9.79
C ARG A 80 15.82 -23.11 8.89
N GLY A 81 16.00 -23.04 7.57
CA GLY A 81 15.42 -23.99 6.61
C GLY A 81 14.15 -23.48 5.92
N GLY A 82 13.93 -22.17 5.88
CA GLY A 82 12.80 -21.53 5.22
C GLY A 82 11.59 -21.32 6.11
N VAL A 83 10.47 -20.90 5.50
CA VAL A 83 9.21 -20.62 6.23
C VAL A 83 8.60 -21.91 6.80
N GLU A 84 8.81 -23.06 6.15
CA GLU A 84 8.34 -24.37 6.60
C GLU A 84 8.88 -24.76 7.98
N ALA A 85 10.10 -24.32 8.30
CA ALA A 85 10.71 -24.56 9.61
C ALA A 85 10.04 -23.78 10.76
N LEU A 86 9.05 -22.93 10.46
CA LEU A 86 8.20 -22.23 11.42
C LEU A 86 6.85 -22.94 11.65
N ALA A 87 6.68 -24.19 11.20
CA ALA A 87 5.43 -24.96 11.34
C ALA A 87 4.96 -25.12 12.79
N SER A 88 5.87 -25.11 13.77
CA SER A 88 5.49 -25.09 15.20
C SER A 88 4.73 -23.83 15.62
N ASN A 89 4.75 -22.78 14.79
CA ASN A 89 4.15 -21.49 15.06
C ASN A 89 3.58 -20.86 13.78
N GLY A 90 2.42 -21.36 13.35
CA GLY A 90 1.77 -20.91 12.13
C GLY A 90 1.50 -19.39 12.06
N ARG A 91 1.27 -18.71 13.20
CA ARG A 91 1.11 -17.25 13.21
C ARG A 91 2.41 -16.53 12.82
N LEU A 92 3.53 -17.00 13.36
CA LEU A 92 4.85 -16.48 12.99
C LEU A 92 5.17 -16.76 11.53
N ALA A 93 4.84 -17.96 11.04
CA ALA A 93 5.00 -18.33 9.64
C ALA A 93 4.22 -17.40 8.70
N LEU A 94 2.95 -17.09 9.00
CA LEU A 94 2.13 -16.16 8.21
C LEU A 94 2.79 -14.77 8.09
N VAL A 95 3.23 -14.20 9.20
CA VAL A 95 3.82 -12.85 9.21
C VAL A 95 5.20 -12.85 8.55
N ALA A 96 6.01 -13.88 8.77
CA ALA A 96 7.29 -14.04 8.11
C ALA A 96 7.11 -14.18 6.59
N PHE A 97 6.16 -15.00 6.14
CA PHE A 97 5.83 -15.16 4.73
C PHE A 97 5.34 -13.86 4.10
N LEU A 98 4.41 -13.13 4.72
CA LEU A 98 3.98 -11.83 4.18
C LEU A 98 5.17 -10.87 4.03
N THR A 99 6.09 -10.87 4.98
CA THR A 99 7.27 -9.99 4.98
C THR A 99 8.27 -10.36 3.87
N THR A 100 8.33 -11.61 3.39
CA THR A 100 9.17 -11.95 2.24
C THR A 100 8.62 -11.35 0.95
N LEU A 101 7.29 -11.22 0.84
CA LEU A 101 6.60 -10.64 -0.31
C LEU A 101 6.76 -9.12 -0.40
N VAL A 102 6.88 -8.44 0.73
CA VAL A 102 7.15 -6.99 0.80
C VAL A 102 8.63 -6.79 0.50
N VAL A 103 9.00 -6.28 -0.67
CA VAL A 103 10.37 -5.92 -1.08
C VAL A 103 10.71 -4.48 -0.71
N ARG A 104 9.71 -3.59 -0.72
CA ARG A 104 9.80 -2.16 -0.36
C ARG A 104 8.75 -1.86 0.71
N GLN A 105 8.96 -0.85 1.57
CA GLN A 105 8.11 -0.65 2.75
C GLN A 105 6.61 -0.45 2.48
N THR A 106 6.19 -0.15 1.26
CA THR A 106 4.78 0.12 0.92
C THR A 106 4.30 -0.78 -0.20
N TRP A 107 3.05 -1.24 -0.11
CA TRP A 107 2.32 -1.96 -1.17
C TRP A 107 1.97 -1.09 -2.38
N PHE A 108 2.16 0.22 -2.32
CA PHE A 108 2.11 1.09 -3.50
C PHE A 108 3.38 1.01 -4.36
N ASP A 109 4.33 0.13 -4.02
CA ASP A 109 5.50 -0.17 -4.84
C ASP A 109 5.31 -1.50 -5.58
N CYS A 110 5.35 -1.46 -6.91
CA CYS A 110 5.12 -2.62 -7.77
C CYS A 110 6.24 -3.67 -7.70
N SER A 111 7.41 -3.37 -7.10
CA SER A 111 8.47 -4.36 -6.92
C SER A 111 8.14 -5.43 -5.86
N ASN A 112 7.07 -5.24 -5.08
CA ASN A 112 6.58 -6.25 -4.15
C ASN A 112 5.96 -7.46 -4.89
N HIS A 113 5.89 -8.60 -4.21
CA HIS A 113 5.42 -9.85 -4.81
C HIS A 113 3.95 -10.13 -4.49
N ILE A 114 3.04 -9.33 -5.05
CA ILE A 114 1.58 -9.48 -4.84
C ILE A 114 1.07 -10.85 -5.31
N SER A 115 1.69 -11.41 -6.35
CA SER A 115 1.37 -12.74 -6.90
C SER A 115 1.51 -13.86 -5.85
N GLY A 116 2.37 -13.70 -4.85
CA GLY A 116 2.51 -14.66 -3.75
C GLY A 116 1.26 -14.80 -2.87
N LEU A 117 0.36 -13.82 -2.88
CA LEU A 117 -0.93 -13.84 -2.17
C LEU A 117 -2.05 -14.50 -2.98
N LEU A 118 -1.78 -14.77 -4.26
CA LEU A 118 -2.70 -15.37 -5.22
C LEU A 118 -2.24 -16.77 -5.66
N ALA A 119 -0.93 -17.05 -5.60
CA ALA A 119 -0.31 -18.28 -6.07
C ALA A 119 -0.85 -19.50 -5.30
N PRO A 120 -1.57 -20.44 -5.96
CA PRO A 120 -2.16 -21.60 -5.29
C PRO A 120 -1.13 -22.46 -4.56
N GLN A 121 0.05 -22.63 -5.14
CA GLN A 121 1.13 -23.42 -4.55
C GLN A 121 1.64 -22.79 -3.24
N SER A 122 1.90 -21.49 -3.23
CA SER A 122 2.35 -20.78 -2.03
C SER A 122 1.31 -20.84 -0.92
N LEU A 123 0.03 -20.67 -1.26
CA LEU A 123 -1.07 -20.74 -0.31
C LEU A 123 -1.28 -22.15 0.23
N TYR A 124 -1.13 -23.17 -0.61
CA TYR A 124 -1.21 -24.57 -0.20
C TYR A 124 -0.09 -24.95 0.78
N THR A 125 1.17 -24.59 0.46
CA THR A 125 2.30 -24.77 1.38
C THR A 125 2.04 -24.07 2.71
N LEU A 126 1.51 -22.85 2.68
CA LEU A 126 1.22 -22.11 3.90
C LEU A 126 0.11 -22.77 4.73
N SER A 127 -0.94 -23.28 4.09
CA SER A 127 -2.00 -24.04 4.77
C SER A 127 -1.47 -25.31 5.44
N LEU A 128 -0.50 -26.00 4.82
CA LEU A 128 0.18 -27.14 5.45
C LEU A 128 0.99 -26.73 6.69
N ILE A 129 1.71 -25.60 6.60
CA ILE A 129 2.52 -25.07 7.72
C ILE A 129 1.63 -24.64 8.88
N THR A 130 0.49 -24.00 8.60
CA THR A 130 -0.42 -23.51 9.64
C THR A 130 -1.39 -24.57 10.15
N GLY A 131 -1.56 -25.68 9.42
CA GLY A 131 -2.58 -26.71 9.69
C GLY A 131 -4.01 -26.19 9.56
N ASP A 132 -4.24 -25.17 8.71
CA ASP A 132 -5.46 -24.36 8.69
C ASP A 132 -5.80 -23.97 7.25
N GLU A 133 -6.94 -24.44 6.73
CA GLU A 133 -7.40 -24.12 5.37
C GLU A 133 -7.72 -22.62 5.20
N SER A 134 -7.91 -21.87 6.30
CA SER A 134 -8.12 -20.43 6.29
C SER A 134 -6.82 -19.61 6.20
N ALA A 135 -5.64 -20.24 6.08
CA ALA A 135 -4.36 -19.55 6.01
C ALA A 135 -4.30 -18.48 4.92
N ALA A 136 -4.87 -18.77 3.75
CA ALA A 136 -4.96 -17.81 2.65
C ALA A 136 -5.77 -16.57 3.03
N THR A 137 -6.95 -16.75 3.63
CA THR A 137 -7.79 -15.65 4.11
C THR A 137 -7.05 -14.82 5.16
N ARG A 138 -6.42 -15.48 6.14
CA ARG A 138 -5.68 -14.80 7.21
C ARG A 138 -4.48 -14.02 6.67
N LEU A 139 -3.76 -14.58 5.69
CA LEU A 139 -2.66 -13.89 5.02
C LEU A 139 -3.16 -12.65 4.26
N ARG A 140 -4.27 -12.75 3.53
CA ARG A 140 -4.89 -11.61 2.84
C ARG A 140 -5.41 -10.56 3.82
N CYS A 141 -5.94 -10.95 4.98
CA CYS A 141 -6.27 -10.01 6.05
C CYS A 141 -5.04 -9.31 6.62
N LEU A 142 -3.92 -10.01 6.82
CA LEU A 142 -2.66 -9.40 7.26
C LEU A 142 -2.12 -8.42 6.20
N TRP A 143 -2.20 -8.79 4.92
CA TRP A 143 -1.90 -7.89 3.82
C TRP A 143 -2.79 -6.64 3.84
N PHE A 144 -4.10 -6.81 4.03
CA PHE A 144 -5.03 -5.69 4.09
C PHE A 144 -4.74 -4.75 5.27
N LEU A 145 -4.48 -5.29 6.47
CA LEU A 145 -4.04 -4.49 7.63
C LEU A 145 -2.77 -3.70 7.32
N SER A 146 -1.85 -4.32 6.58
CA SER A 146 -0.61 -3.70 6.15
C SER A 146 -0.82 -2.63 5.08
N LEU A 147 -1.76 -2.81 4.15
CA LEU A 147 -2.14 -1.82 3.14
C LEU A 147 -2.82 -0.60 3.80
N SER A 148 -3.73 -0.81 4.74
CA SER A 148 -4.40 0.27 5.48
C SER A 148 -3.41 1.18 6.22
N GLN A 149 -2.29 0.62 6.71
CA GLN A 149 -1.20 1.39 7.32
C GLN A 149 -0.46 2.26 6.28
N ASP A 150 -0.22 1.72 5.09
CA ASP A 150 0.39 2.50 4.01
C ASP A 150 -0.52 3.64 3.56
N MET A 151 -1.83 3.42 3.53
CA MET A 151 -2.82 4.46 3.24
C MET A 151 -2.80 5.56 4.30
N GLU A 152 -2.70 5.23 5.58
CA GLU A 152 -2.57 6.23 6.66
C GLU A 152 -1.32 7.10 6.48
N HIS A 153 -0.19 6.48 6.10
CA HIS A 153 1.03 7.20 5.79
C HIS A 153 0.89 8.11 4.57
N PHE A 154 0.18 7.62 3.54
CA PHE A 154 -0.12 8.38 2.33
C PHE A 154 -1.00 9.61 2.64
N VAL A 155 -2.04 9.48 3.46
CA VAL A 155 -2.87 10.59 3.95
C VAL A 155 -2.01 11.65 4.63
N LEU A 156 -1.20 11.24 5.62
CA LEU A 156 -0.38 12.17 6.40
C LEU A 156 0.60 12.94 5.52
N HIS A 157 1.28 12.26 4.61
CA HIS A 157 2.23 12.92 3.70
C HIS A 157 1.54 13.86 2.70
N SER A 158 0.35 13.51 2.20
CA SER A 158 -0.45 14.42 1.35
C SER A 158 -0.81 15.71 2.09
N MET A 159 -1.24 15.60 3.35
CA MET A 159 -1.56 16.77 4.18
C MET A 159 -0.33 17.66 4.47
N GLU A 160 0.83 17.05 4.70
CA GLU A 160 2.06 17.78 5.01
C GLU A 160 2.65 18.53 3.82
N THR A 161 2.55 17.96 2.63
CA THR A 161 3.17 18.53 1.42
C THR A 161 2.48 19.80 0.94
N LYS A 162 1.23 20.08 1.35
CA LYS A 162 0.44 21.31 1.06
C LYS A 162 0.33 21.75 -0.42
N SER A 163 0.98 21.02 -1.32
CA SER A 163 1.05 21.28 -2.76
C SER A 163 -0.13 20.60 -3.44
N ASN A 164 -0.99 21.38 -4.08
CA ASN A 164 -2.00 20.83 -4.98
C ASN A 164 -1.32 20.42 -6.29
N ILE A 165 -0.57 19.32 -6.27
CA ILE A 165 0.18 18.82 -7.43
C ILE A 165 -0.76 18.59 -8.61
N LEU A 166 -1.99 18.14 -8.32
CA LEU A 166 -3.03 17.95 -9.32
C LEU A 166 -3.46 19.24 -10.02
N ALA A 167 -3.27 20.42 -9.44
CA ALA A 167 -3.62 21.69 -10.11
C ALA A 167 -2.90 21.87 -11.45
N ASN A 168 -1.75 21.20 -11.63
CA ASN A 168 -0.99 21.24 -12.86
C ASN A 168 -1.43 20.17 -13.89
N TYR A 169 -2.39 19.30 -13.53
CA TYR A 169 -2.79 18.13 -14.31
C TYR A 169 -4.33 18.08 -14.46
N PRO A 170 -4.91 18.94 -15.31
CA PRO A 170 -6.38 19.09 -15.42
C PRO A 170 -7.08 17.81 -15.90
N HIS A 171 -6.49 17.05 -16.82
CA HIS A 171 -7.09 15.81 -17.31
C HIS A 171 -7.03 14.69 -16.27
N LEU A 172 -5.98 14.69 -15.44
CA LEU A 172 -5.92 13.80 -14.29
C LEU A 172 -6.97 14.17 -13.23
N GLN A 173 -7.23 15.46 -13.02
CA GLN A 173 -8.32 15.91 -12.14
C GLN A 173 -9.69 15.47 -12.68
N ASP A 174 -9.94 15.65 -13.97
CA ASP A 174 -11.19 15.20 -14.62
C ASP A 174 -11.38 13.67 -14.47
N ALA A 175 -10.32 12.87 -14.63
CA ALA A 175 -10.37 11.42 -14.42
C ALA A 175 -10.67 11.03 -12.96
N LEU A 176 -10.08 11.73 -12.00
CA LEU A 176 -10.37 11.51 -10.58
C LEU A 176 -11.81 11.94 -10.21
N LEU A 177 -12.32 13.01 -10.81
CA LEU A 177 -13.71 13.44 -10.65
C LEU A 177 -14.69 12.43 -11.24
N LEU A 178 -14.40 11.86 -12.40
CA LEU A 178 -15.18 10.77 -12.99
C LEU A 178 -15.29 9.59 -12.02
N LEU A 179 -14.16 9.16 -11.44
CA LEU A 179 -14.13 8.07 -10.45
C LEU A 179 -14.92 8.42 -9.18
N LEU A 180 -14.88 9.68 -8.72
CA LEU A 180 -15.67 10.12 -7.56
C LEU A 180 -17.18 10.09 -7.84
N VAL A 181 -17.61 10.58 -9.01
CA VAL A 181 -19.03 10.57 -9.39
C VAL A 181 -19.56 9.13 -9.51
N ASP A 182 -18.79 8.24 -10.13
CA ASP A 182 -19.19 6.83 -10.28
C ASP A 182 -19.37 6.12 -8.92
N ILE A 183 -18.53 6.43 -7.94
CA ILE A 183 -18.68 5.94 -6.55
C ILE A 183 -19.96 6.47 -5.90
N GLU A 184 -20.26 7.76 -6.06
CA GLU A 184 -21.46 8.37 -5.48
C GLU A 184 -22.74 7.80 -6.11
N GLU A 185 -22.75 7.57 -7.42
CA GLU A 185 -23.86 6.93 -8.13
C GLU A 185 -24.04 5.48 -7.68
N ASP A 186 -22.95 4.72 -7.53
CA ASP A 186 -23.00 3.35 -7.00
C ASP A 186 -23.59 3.31 -5.58
N GLU A 187 -23.18 4.22 -4.68
CA GLU A 187 -23.77 4.29 -3.34
C GLU A 187 -25.28 4.54 -3.35
N ILE A 188 -25.75 5.41 -4.24
CA ILE A 188 -27.18 5.75 -4.36
C ILE A 188 -27.96 4.52 -4.84
N ASN A 189 -27.43 3.83 -5.85
CA ASN A 189 -28.06 2.62 -6.41
C ASN A 189 -28.09 1.47 -5.39
N VAL A 190 -26.99 1.26 -4.65
CA VAL A 190 -26.93 0.25 -3.58
C VAL A 190 -27.94 0.53 -2.46
N LYS A 191 -28.14 1.80 -2.09
CA LYS A 191 -29.15 2.20 -1.09
C LYS A 191 -30.59 2.00 -1.60
N ALA A 192 -30.82 2.11 -2.91
CA ALA A 192 -32.13 1.95 -3.53
C ALA A 192 -32.55 0.47 -3.70
N ASP A 193 -31.62 -0.40 -4.10
CA ASP A 193 -31.94 -1.80 -4.46
C ASP A 193 -31.97 -2.76 -3.26
N GLY A 194 -31.50 -2.35 -2.08
CA GLY A 194 -31.52 -3.13 -0.84
C GLY A 194 -30.73 -4.45 -0.88
N HIS A 195 -30.08 -4.75 -2.01
CA HIS A 195 -29.28 -5.95 -2.22
C HIS A 195 -27.81 -5.61 -2.01
N HIS A 196 -27.29 -5.98 -0.84
CA HIS A 196 -25.86 -6.10 -0.64
C HIS A 196 -25.35 -7.28 -1.48
N GLY A 197 -25.01 -7.03 -2.74
CA GLY A 197 -24.14 -7.93 -3.49
C GLY A 197 -22.82 -8.06 -2.73
N ALA A 198 -22.57 -9.22 -2.12
CA ALA A 198 -21.26 -9.48 -1.51
C ALA A 198 -20.15 -9.50 -2.56
N ASP A 199 -20.52 -9.87 -3.78
CA ASP A 199 -19.63 -10.02 -4.91
C ASP A 199 -19.33 -8.67 -5.59
N MET A 200 -18.10 -8.52 -6.07
CA MET A 200 -17.62 -7.31 -6.74
C MET A 200 -18.11 -7.32 -8.19
N SER A 201 -18.77 -6.26 -8.64
CA SER A 201 -19.16 -6.14 -10.05
C SER A 201 -17.94 -5.89 -10.94
N ASP A 202 -18.07 -6.16 -12.26
CA ASP A 202 -17.02 -5.81 -13.21
C ASP A 202 -16.79 -4.29 -13.27
N GLY A 203 -17.81 -3.48 -12.98
CA GLY A 203 -17.69 -2.02 -12.85
C GLY A 203 -16.81 -1.64 -11.67
N ASP A 204 -17.11 -2.20 -10.48
CA ASP A 204 -16.32 -1.98 -9.26
C ASP A 204 -14.86 -2.38 -9.45
N PHE A 205 -14.63 -3.53 -10.10
CA PHE A 205 -13.28 -4.02 -10.37
C PHE A 205 -12.47 -3.02 -11.19
N ARG A 206 -13.06 -2.49 -12.27
CA ARG A 206 -12.41 -1.53 -13.18
C ARG A 206 -12.18 -0.18 -12.51
N ARG A 207 -13.16 0.30 -11.75
CA ARG A 207 -13.04 1.53 -10.97
C ARG A 207 -11.89 1.43 -9.96
N LEU A 208 -11.89 0.37 -9.15
CA LEU A 208 -10.86 0.12 -8.15
C LEU A 208 -9.47 -0.02 -8.82
N ALA A 209 -9.39 -0.68 -9.96
CA ALA A 209 -8.16 -0.78 -10.74
C ALA A 209 -7.64 0.60 -11.20
N CYS A 210 -8.52 1.47 -11.70
CA CYS A 210 -8.15 2.85 -12.08
C CYS A 210 -7.67 3.66 -10.86
N VAL A 211 -8.39 3.58 -9.73
CA VAL A 211 -8.02 4.25 -8.48
C VAL A 211 -6.63 3.83 -8.02
N PHE A 212 -6.35 2.52 -7.98
CA PHE A 212 -5.05 2.00 -7.55
C PHE A 212 -3.93 2.36 -8.54
N PHE A 213 -4.19 2.29 -9.84
CA PHE A 213 -3.21 2.65 -10.87
C PHE A 213 -2.76 4.11 -10.70
N ILE A 214 -3.72 5.03 -10.56
CA ILE A 214 -3.43 6.45 -10.34
C ILE A 214 -2.78 6.67 -8.97
N ALA A 215 -3.24 5.98 -7.92
CA ALA A 215 -2.68 6.11 -6.58
C ALA A 215 -1.21 5.71 -6.51
N ILE A 216 -0.80 4.64 -7.19
CA ILE A 216 0.60 4.21 -7.28
C ILE A 216 1.45 5.29 -7.95
N LEU A 217 1.02 5.80 -9.11
CA LEU A 217 1.73 6.87 -9.82
C LEU A 217 1.85 8.15 -9.00
N TYR A 218 0.75 8.54 -8.36
CA TYR A 218 0.70 9.72 -7.52
C TYR A 218 1.64 9.56 -6.32
N ARG A 219 1.60 8.41 -5.65
CA ARG A 219 2.45 8.11 -4.50
C ARG A 219 3.94 8.14 -4.85
N SER A 220 4.32 7.58 -5.99
CA SER A 220 5.70 7.61 -6.51
C SER A 220 6.20 9.03 -6.78
N SER A 221 5.29 9.94 -7.11
CA SER A 221 5.61 11.35 -7.40
C SER A 221 5.78 12.22 -6.15
N ILE A 222 5.02 11.95 -5.09
CA ILE A 222 5.06 12.76 -3.85
C ILE A 222 6.14 12.32 -2.88
N MET A 223 6.41 11.02 -2.82
CA MET A 223 7.46 10.51 -1.94
C MET A 223 8.33 9.52 -2.71
N PRO A 224 9.23 10.06 -3.55
CA PRO A 224 10.23 9.22 -4.19
C PRO A 224 11.04 8.49 -3.11
N PRO A 225 11.48 7.25 -3.36
CA PRO A 225 12.32 6.53 -2.42
C PRO A 225 13.57 7.36 -2.12
N LEU A 226 13.77 7.76 -0.86
CA LEU A 226 15.02 8.34 -0.40
C LEU A 226 16.11 7.27 -0.58
N GLU A 227 17.14 7.58 -1.37
CA GLU A 227 18.23 6.66 -1.65
C GLU A 227 18.85 6.07 -0.38
N ALA A 228 19.00 4.74 -0.38
CA ALA A 228 20.11 4.10 0.29
C ALA A 228 21.39 4.55 -0.43
N SER A 229 22.27 5.21 0.29
CA SER A 229 23.62 5.53 -0.15
C SER A 229 24.40 4.25 -0.45
N SER A 230 24.34 3.75 -1.69
CA SER A 230 25.33 2.84 -2.23
C SER A 230 25.49 3.01 -3.74
N PRO A 231 26.72 3.17 -4.27
CA PRO A 231 26.99 3.49 -5.66
C PRO A 231 26.99 2.22 -6.51
N ILE A 232 25.83 1.66 -6.84
CA ILE A 232 25.73 0.64 -7.89
C ILE A 232 24.51 0.94 -8.77
N GLN A 233 24.79 1.76 -9.79
CA GLN A 233 24.29 1.66 -11.16
C GLN A 233 22.83 1.23 -11.35
N GLY A 234 21.94 2.22 -11.23
CA GLY A 234 20.56 2.19 -11.70
C GLY A 234 20.00 3.61 -11.57
N SER A 235 20.10 4.40 -12.64
CA SER A 235 19.61 5.78 -12.69
C SER A 235 18.09 5.78 -12.56
N TYR A 236 17.55 6.03 -11.37
CA TYR A 236 16.13 6.28 -11.21
C TYR A 236 15.90 7.78 -11.09
N ILE A 237 15.41 8.33 -12.19
CA ILE A 237 14.93 9.70 -12.30
C ILE A 237 13.72 9.83 -11.36
N THR A 238 13.84 10.72 -10.37
CA THR A 238 12.69 11.24 -9.61
C THR A 238 11.66 11.75 -10.62
N CYS A 239 10.43 11.22 -10.59
CA CYS A 239 9.57 11.24 -11.78
C CYS A 239 8.32 12.13 -11.64
N PRO A 240 8.45 13.48 -11.58
CA PRO A 240 7.40 14.39 -12.04
C PRO A 240 6.96 14.13 -13.50
N SER A 241 7.73 13.36 -14.29
CA SER A 241 7.40 13.04 -15.69
C SER A 241 6.31 11.98 -15.85
N ALA A 242 6.09 11.07 -14.90
CA ALA A 242 5.07 10.03 -15.07
C ALA A 242 3.64 10.58 -14.92
N LEU A 243 3.39 11.46 -13.94
CA LEU A 243 2.10 12.16 -13.83
C LEU A 243 1.87 13.11 -15.02
N PHE A 244 2.93 13.77 -15.50
CA PHE A 244 2.85 14.58 -16.70
C PHE A 244 2.50 13.74 -17.94
N ALA A 245 3.19 12.61 -18.13
CA ALA A 245 2.92 11.68 -19.22
C ALA A 245 1.50 11.12 -19.14
N LEU A 246 1.05 10.75 -17.94
CA LEU A 246 -0.33 10.31 -17.72
C LEU A 246 -1.33 11.40 -18.09
N ASN A 247 -1.12 12.64 -17.63
CA ASN A 247 -2.01 13.75 -17.94
C ASN A 247 -2.04 14.08 -19.44
N ALA A 248 -0.89 14.02 -20.12
CA ALA A 248 -0.81 14.18 -21.57
C ALA A 248 -1.57 13.06 -22.31
N HIS A 249 -1.40 11.81 -21.88
CA HIS A 249 -2.12 10.66 -22.44
C HIS A 249 -3.64 10.79 -22.23
N LEU A 250 -4.07 11.18 -21.04
CA LEU A 250 -5.49 11.46 -20.76
C LEU A 250 -6.02 12.63 -21.61
N SER A 251 -5.19 13.62 -21.92
CA SER A 251 -5.55 14.72 -22.83
C SER A 251 -5.79 14.20 -24.26
N GLU A 252 -4.88 13.38 -24.77
CA GLU A 252 -4.93 12.82 -26.13
C GLU A 252 -6.15 11.91 -26.33
N TYR A 253 -6.48 11.09 -25.33
CA TYR A 253 -7.57 10.12 -25.40
C TYR A 253 -8.84 10.57 -24.67
N CYS A 254 -9.00 11.88 -24.40
CA CYS A 254 -10.11 12.46 -23.64
C CYS A 254 -11.49 11.95 -24.12
N ASP A 255 -11.69 11.87 -25.43
CA ASP A 255 -12.96 11.43 -26.04
C ASP A 255 -13.32 9.97 -25.70
N THR A 256 -12.34 9.14 -25.32
CA THR A 256 -12.54 7.72 -25.00
C THR A 256 -13.00 7.51 -23.57
N TRP A 257 -12.49 8.30 -22.62
CA TRP A 257 -12.68 8.01 -21.19
C TRP A 257 -13.54 9.03 -20.45
N ARG A 258 -13.77 10.22 -20.99
CA ARG A 258 -14.41 11.34 -20.25
C ARG A 258 -15.80 11.01 -19.69
N TRP A 259 -16.48 10.02 -20.25
CA TRP A 259 -17.90 9.76 -19.98
C TRP A 259 -18.15 8.53 -19.12
N ASP A 260 -17.20 7.59 -19.04
CA ASP A 260 -17.41 6.35 -18.29
C ASP A 260 -16.08 5.73 -17.82
N VAL A 261 -16.18 4.95 -16.74
CA VAL A 261 -15.04 4.29 -16.11
C VAL A 261 -14.44 3.19 -16.98
N GLU A 262 -15.20 2.59 -17.90
CA GLU A 262 -14.69 1.56 -18.80
C GLU A 262 -13.68 2.14 -19.80
N GLY A 263 -14.01 3.28 -20.39
CA GLY A 263 -13.13 4.03 -21.27
C GLY A 263 -11.88 4.50 -20.55
N LEU A 264 -12.00 4.92 -19.28
CA LEU A 264 -10.85 5.25 -18.44
C LEU A 264 -9.96 4.03 -18.19
N TYR A 265 -10.57 2.90 -17.83
CA TYR A 265 -9.87 1.64 -17.62
C TYR A 265 -9.10 1.21 -18.88
N ILE A 266 -9.75 1.22 -20.04
CA ILE A 266 -9.12 0.89 -21.34
C ILE A 266 -7.95 1.86 -21.60
N THR A 267 -8.15 3.16 -21.37
CA THR A 267 -7.12 4.18 -21.61
C THR A 267 -5.88 3.94 -20.76
N LEU A 268 -6.04 3.55 -19.48
CA LEU A 268 -4.94 3.28 -18.55
C LEU A 268 -4.28 1.91 -18.78
N PHE A 269 -5.06 0.85 -18.94
CA PHE A 269 -4.57 -0.53 -18.95
C PHE A 269 -4.28 -1.11 -20.33
N THR A 270 -4.70 -0.44 -21.41
CA THR A 270 -4.35 -0.84 -22.78
C THR A 270 -3.60 0.25 -23.51
N GLY A 271 -4.00 1.51 -23.37
CA GLY A 271 -3.42 2.64 -24.10
C GLY A 271 -2.14 3.21 -23.49
N PHE A 272 -2.01 3.25 -22.16
CA PHE A 272 -0.90 3.96 -21.52
C PHE A 272 0.36 3.09 -21.37
N SER A 273 1.28 3.21 -22.33
CA SER A 273 2.59 2.56 -22.32
C SER A 273 3.67 3.59 -22.59
N SER A 274 4.58 3.80 -21.64
CA SER A 274 5.78 4.63 -21.79
C SER A 274 7.01 3.74 -21.71
N ALA A 275 8.08 4.15 -22.40
CA ALA A 275 9.37 3.47 -22.36
C ALA A 275 10.12 3.65 -21.02
N ASP A 276 9.61 4.47 -20.10
CA ASP A 276 10.24 4.77 -18.81
C ASP A 276 9.78 3.82 -17.70
N ASP A 277 10.70 3.48 -16.78
CA ASP A 277 10.57 2.60 -15.61
C ASP A 277 9.56 3.10 -14.53
N GLY A 278 8.76 4.12 -14.81
CA GLY A 278 7.87 4.79 -13.85
C GLY A 278 6.40 4.37 -13.88
N ILE A 279 5.98 3.54 -14.83
CA ILE A 279 4.58 3.10 -14.97
C ILE A 279 4.29 1.95 -14.00
N PRO A 280 3.13 1.94 -13.31
CA PRO A 280 2.71 0.83 -12.49
C PRO A 280 2.60 -0.45 -13.33
N ASP A 281 3.14 -1.53 -12.79
CA ASP A 281 2.89 -2.87 -13.35
C ASP A 281 1.38 -3.17 -13.29
N ARG A 282 0.78 -3.39 -14.46
CA ARG A 282 -0.65 -3.65 -14.62
C ARG A 282 -1.04 -4.95 -13.92
N ASP A 283 -0.25 -6.01 -14.04
CA ASP A 283 -0.52 -7.29 -13.41
C ASP A 283 -0.45 -7.17 -11.88
N TYR A 284 0.48 -6.33 -11.39
CA TYR A 284 0.55 -6.01 -9.98
C TYR A 284 -0.73 -5.33 -9.47
N VAL A 285 -1.21 -4.29 -10.16
CA VAL A 285 -2.45 -3.58 -9.79
C VAL A 285 -3.64 -4.53 -9.81
N LEU A 286 -3.82 -5.29 -10.90
CA LEU A 286 -4.91 -6.25 -11.02
C LEU A 286 -4.83 -7.36 -9.96
N GLY A 287 -3.62 -7.73 -9.55
CA GLY A 287 -3.37 -8.63 -8.42
C GLY A 287 -3.90 -8.08 -7.10
N MET A 288 -3.65 -6.79 -6.81
CA MET A 288 -4.20 -6.12 -5.61
C MET A 288 -5.74 -6.15 -5.63
N ILE A 289 -6.35 -5.80 -6.77
CA ILE A 289 -7.82 -5.76 -6.91
C ILE A 289 -8.43 -7.15 -6.75
N SER A 290 -7.75 -8.17 -7.30
CA SER A 290 -8.17 -9.58 -7.15
C SER A 290 -8.16 -10.05 -5.69
N ILE A 291 -7.24 -9.54 -4.86
CA ILE A 291 -7.25 -9.81 -3.41
C ILE A 291 -8.40 -9.04 -2.74
N LEU A 292 -8.59 -7.77 -3.11
CA LEU A 292 -9.66 -6.92 -2.55
C LEU A 292 -11.06 -7.45 -2.86
N ARG A 293 -11.24 -8.23 -3.93
CA ARG A 293 -12.48 -8.96 -4.21
C ARG A 293 -12.94 -9.85 -3.05
N SER A 294 -12.01 -10.37 -2.25
CA SER A 294 -12.33 -11.19 -1.07
C SER A 294 -12.77 -10.39 0.17
N LEU A 295 -12.68 -9.06 0.14
CA LEU A 295 -13.14 -8.19 1.23
C LEU A 295 -14.63 -7.84 1.08
N THR A 296 -15.23 -7.31 2.15
CA THR A 296 -16.61 -6.82 2.10
C THR A 296 -16.73 -5.58 1.21
N CYS A 297 -17.92 -5.36 0.64
CA CYS A 297 -18.22 -4.15 -0.14
C CYS A 297 -17.86 -2.86 0.63
N ALA A 298 -18.25 -2.76 1.89
CA ALA A 298 -17.92 -1.62 2.75
C ALA A 298 -16.40 -1.40 2.91
N ALA A 299 -15.61 -2.46 3.00
CA ALA A 299 -14.15 -2.33 3.09
C ALA A 299 -13.54 -1.84 1.77
N ARG A 300 -14.00 -2.36 0.62
CA ARG A 300 -13.55 -1.91 -0.70
C ARG A 300 -13.87 -0.43 -0.93
N HIS A 301 -15.11 -0.05 -0.65
CA HIS A 301 -15.58 1.32 -0.75
C HIS A 301 -14.79 2.27 0.17
N GLY A 302 -14.53 1.86 1.42
CA GLY A 302 -13.70 2.64 2.33
C GLY A 302 -12.27 2.86 1.81
N ILE A 303 -11.71 1.90 1.08
CA ILE A 303 -10.40 2.05 0.43
C ILE A 303 -10.47 3.04 -0.73
N GLU A 304 -11.44 2.86 -1.64
CA GLU A 304 -11.65 3.73 -2.81
C GLU A 304 -11.79 5.19 -2.39
N SER A 305 -12.74 5.46 -1.49
CA SER A 305 -13.04 6.80 -1.01
C SER A 305 -11.84 7.42 -0.26
N CYS A 306 -11.09 6.64 0.50
CA CYS A 306 -9.89 7.12 1.17
C CYS A 306 -8.80 7.52 0.15
N LEU A 307 -8.49 6.67 -0.83
CA LEU A 307 -7.47 6.98 -1.85
C LEU A 307 -7.84 8.18 -2.71
N LEU A 308 -9.09 8.24 -3.18
CA LEU A 308 -9.57 9.38 -3.97
C LEU A 308 -9.56 10.66 -3.14
N HIS A 309 -9.98 10.62 -1.88
CA HIS A 309 -9.91 11.78 -1.01
C HIS A 309 -8.47 12.27 -0.82
N VAL A 310 -7.52 11.35 -0.58
CA VAL A 310 -6.09 11.68 -0.42
C VAL A 310 -5.52 12.35 -1.68
N MET A 311 -5.87 11.85 -2.86
CA MET A 311 -5.42 12.42 -4.13
C MET A 311 -6.11 13.75 -4.41
N CYS A 312 -7.41 13.85 -4.17
CA CYS A 312 -8.25 15.01 -4.50
C CYS A 312 -8.23 16.12 -3.45
N GLN A 313 -7.35 16.08 -2.44
CA GLN A 313 -7.26 17.04 -1.34
C GLN A 313 -6.83 18.45 -1.81
N ARG A 314 -7.72 19.12 -2.56
CA ARG A 314 -8.04 20.56 -2.61
C ARG A 314 -9.21 20.91 -3.57
N SER A 315 -10.21 20.04 -3.78
CA SER A 315 -11.47 20.47 -4.44
C SER A 315 -12.54 20.96 -3.44
N ALA A 316 -12.57 20.44 -2.22
CA ALA A 316 -13.63 20.73 -1.23
C ALA A 316 -13.63 22.16 -0.66
N THR A 317 -12.54 22.92 -0.79
CA THR A 317 -12.51 24.33 -0.32
C THR A 317 -13.07 25.32 -1.34
N ARG A 318 -13.37 24.89 -2.59
CA ARG A 318 -13.97 25.77 -3.60
C ARG A 318 -15.49 25.84 -3.49
N THR A 319 -16.13 24.80 -2.97
CA THR A 319 -17.59 24.75 -2.76
C THR A 319 -18.07 25.51 -1.53
N GLU A 320 -17.24 25.65 -0.48
CA GLU A 320 -17.58 26.48 0.69
C GLU A 320 -17.41 27.99 0.41
N HIS A 321 -16.44 28.37 -0.44
CA HIS A 321 -16.23 29.77 -0.78
C HIS A 321 -17.28 30.33 -1.75
N LEU A 322 -17.88 29.47 -2.60
CA LEU A 322 -19.01 29.81 -3.48
C LEU A 322 -20.35 29.82 -2.75
N LYS A 323 -20.51 29.05 -1.66
CA LYS A 323 -21.69 29.16 -0.77
C LYS A 323 -21.69 30.47 0.01
N ASN A 324 -20.53 30.88 0.54
CA ASN A 324 -20.41 32.11 1.32
C ASN A 324 -20.44 33.42 0.49
N MET A 325 -20.35 33.36 -0.85
CA MET A 325 -20.56 34.53 -1.72
C MET A 325 -22.00 34.67 -2.22
N ASN A 326 -22.85 33.65 -2.08
CA ASN A 326 -24.27 33.75 -2.41
C ASN A 326 -25.16 34.10 -1.21
N ASP A 327 -24.59 34.10 0.01
CA ASP A 327 -25.27 34.48 1.26
C ASP A 327 -24.74 35.82 1.83
N SER A 328 -24.18 36.70 1.00
CA SER A 328 -23.76 38.07 1.38
C SER A 328 -24.42 39.16 0.54
#